data_AF-A0A7K4D1P1-F1
#
_entry.id   AF-A0A7K4D1P1-F1
#
_cell.length_a   1.000
_cell.length_b   1.000
_cell.length_c   1.000
_cell.angle_alpha   90.00
_cell.angle_beta   90.00
_cell.angle_gamma   90.00
#
_symmetry.space_group_name_H-M   'P 1'
#
loop_
_entity.id
_entity.type
_entity.pdbx_description
1 polymer ?
#
loop_
_entity_poly.entity_id
_entity_poly.type
_entity_poly.pdbx_seq_one_letter_code
_entity_poly.pdbx_strand_id
1 'polypeptide(L)' 'DELGINLQGVSRPMALYPRNLKVVEIGPDDINKGKNFIRLSFDLPKGTYATMFLRELMKIDNQYL' A
#
# COMPACT_ATOMS: atom_id res chain seq x y z
N ASP A 1 9.63 -15.03 -28.67
CA ASP A 1 9.08 -16.35 -29.03
C ASP A 1 7.76 -16.10 -29.76
N GLU A 2 7.25 -17.07 -30.52
CA GLU A 2 6.03 -16.92 -31.34
C GLU A 2 4.75 -16.57 -30.54
N LEU A 3 4.83 -16.51 -29.21
CA LEU A 3 3.76 -16.13 -28.29
C LEU A 3 3.89 -14.69 -27.75
N GLY A 4 5.01 -14.00 -27.98
CA GLY A 4 5.27 -12.66 -27.47
C GLY A 4 5.40 -12.57 -25.94
N ILE A 5 5.64 -13.69 -25.26
CA ILE A 5 5.70 -13.76 -23.80
C ILE A 5 7.15 -13.51 -23.37
N ASN A 6 7.38 -12.44 -22.63
CA ASN A 6 8.70 -12.16 -22.06
C ASN A 6 8.77 -12.63 -20.60
N LEU A 7 9.49 -13.73 -20.37
CA LEU A 7 9.75 -14.31 -19.05
C LEU A 7 11.22 -14.12 -18.62
N GLN A 8 11.94 -13.15 -19.16
CA GLN A 8 13.28 -12.81 -18.68
C GLN A 8 13.14 -12.31 -17.24
N GLY A 9 13.41 -13.19 -16.28
CA GLY A 9 13.23 -12.92 -14.86
C GLY A 9 13.92 -11.63 -14.45
N VAL A 10 13.29 -10.88 -13.55
CA VAL A 10 13.82 -9.63 -13.00
C VAL A 10 13.92 -9.73 -11.49
N SER A 11 15.01 -9.22 -10.93
CA SER A 11 15.13 -9.09 -9.48
C SER A 11 14.28 -7.92 -8.97
N ARG A 12 13.58 -8.12 -7.86
CA ARG A 12 12.73 -7.11 -7.21
C ARG A 12 13.07 -7.04 -5.72
N PRO A 13 13.11 -5.83 -5.13
CA PRO A 13 13.25 -5.69 -3.68
C PRO A 13 12.10 -6.38 -2.96
N MET A 14 12.43 -7.17 -1.93
CA MET A 14 11.45 -7.89 -1.13
C MET A 14 10.76 -6.99 -0.09
N ALA A 15 11.51 -6.07 0.50
CA ALA A 15 11.02 -5.10 1.47
C ALA A 15 11.20 -3.68 0.93
N LEU A 16 10.30 -2.78 1.33
CA LEU A 16 10.35 -1.38 0.98
C LEU A 16 10.02 -0.53 2.19
N TYR A 17 10.63 0.66 2.26
CA TYR A 17 10.26 1.70 3.20
C TYR A 17 9.61 2.84 2.43
N PRO A 18 8.39 3.28 2.80
CA PRO A 18 7.78 4.45 2.19
C PRO A 18 8.65 5.68 2.47
N ARG A 19 8.80 6.55 1.48
CA ARG A 19 9.48 7.84 1.67
C ARG A 19 8.44 8.91 2.01
N ASN A 20 8.87 9.96 2.70
CA ASN A 20 8.04 11.12 3.03
C ASN A 20 6.69 10.76 3.70
N LEU A 21 6.66 9.69 4.51
CA LEU A 21 5.46 9.29 5.22
C LEU A 21 5.05 10.38 6.21
N LYS A 22 3.83 10.89 6.05
CA LYS A 22 3.24 11.92 6.89
C LYS A 22 1.79 11.57 7.22
N VAL A 23 1.44 11.78 8.49
CA VAL A 23 0.05 11.90 8.90
C VAL A 23 -0.40 13.30 8.55
N VAL A 24 -1.34 13.41 7.63
CA VAL A 24 -1.91 14.69 7.18
C VAL A 24 -3.03 15.11 8.13
N GLU A 25 -3.84 14.16 8.56
CA GLU A 25 -5.03 14.42 9.37
C GLU A 25 -5.50 13.14 10.08
N ILE A 26 -6.04 13.32 11.29
CA ILE A 26 -6.81 12.31 12.01
C ILE A 26 -8.07 13.00 12.51
N GLY A 27 -9.23 12.39 12.30
CA GLY A 27 -10.50 12.99 12.69
C GLY A 27 -11.63 11.96 12.79
N PRO A 28 -12.82 12.38 13.22
CA PRO A 28 -14.00 11.53 13.27
C PRO A 28 -14.42 11.09 11.86
N ASP A 29 -14.82 9.83 11.71
CA ASP A 29 -15.33 9.27 10.45
C ASP A 29 -16.85 9.48 10.37
N ASP A 30 -17.27 10.34 9.45
CA ASP A 30 -18.68 10.68 9.24
C ASP A 30 -19.49 9.52 8.63
N ILE A 31 -18.83 8.58 7.95
CA ILE A 31 -19.45 7.40 7.33
C ILE A 31 -19.57 6.30 8.38
N ASN A 32 -18.53 6.10 9.19
CA ASN A 32 -18.48 5.09 10.25
C ASN A 32 -18.58 5.74 11.62
N LYS A 33 -19.80 6.07 12.06
CA LYS A 33 -20.07 6.74 13.34
C LYS A 33 -19.32 6.08 14.51
N GLY A 34 -18.63 6.91 15.29
CA GLY A 34 -17.85 6.49 16.46
C GLY A 34 -16.46 5.93 16.13
N LYS A 35 -16.06 5.91 14.85
CA LYS A 35 -14.69 5.61 14.42
C LYS A 35 -13.97 6.88 14.00
N ASN A 36 -12.65 6.75 13.82
CA ASN A 36 -11.80 7.79 13.26
C ASN A 36 -11.32 7.39 11.87
N PHE A 37 -11.10 8.38 11.01
CA PHE A 37 -10.32 8.21 9.80
C PHE A 37 -8.89 8.73 10.00
N ILE A 38 -8.00 8.29 9.11
CA ILE A 38 -6.65 8.83 8.99
C ILE A 38 -6.38 9.18 7.53
N ARG A 39 -5.81 10.36 7.29
CA ARG A 39 -5.31 10.77 5.98
C ARG A 39 -3.78 10.73 6.01
N LEU A 40 -3.20 9.95 5.10
CA LEU A 40 -1.75 9.76 4.99
C LEU A 40 -1.24 10.27 3.64
N SER A 41 0.01 10.71 3.63
CA SER A 41 0.77 11.00 2.42
C SER A 41 2.10 10.25 2.47
N PHE A 42 2.49 9.61 1.38
CA PHE A 42 3.75 8.86 1.27
C PHE A 42 4.10 8.62 -0.20
N ASP A 43 5.39 8.39 -0.46
CA ASP A 43 5.91 8.04 -1.78
C ASP A 43 6.40 6.59 -1.83
N LEU A 44 6.14 5.92 -2.94
CA LEU A 44 6.59 4.56 -3.19
C LEU A 44 7.47 4.45 -4.45
N PRO A 45 8.43 3.51 -4.50
CA PRO A 45 9.18 3.22 -5.71
C PRO A 45 8.28 2.74 -6.87
N LYS A 46 8.71 2.95 -8.11
CA LYS A 46 8.00 2.45 -9.30
C LYS A 46 7.88 0.92 -9.25
N GLY A 47 6.70 0.39 -9.59
CA GLY A 47 6.44 -1.05 -9.61
C GLY A 47 6.15 -1.64 -8.22
N THR A 48 5.71 -0.79 -7.28
CA THR A 48 5.23 -1.21 -5.96
C THR A 48 3.77 -0.78 -5.77
N TYR A 49 3.08 -1.41 -4.82
CA TYR A 49 1.64 -1.23 -4.63
C TYR A 49 1.35 -0.57 -3.29
N ALA A 50 0.57 0.52 -3.31
CA ALA A 50 0.13 1.21 -2.09
C ALA A 50 -0.68 0.30 -1.16
N THR A 51 -1.48 -0.60 -1.73
CA THR A 51 -2.29 -1.56 -0.97
C THR A 51 -1.45 -2.52 -0.14
N MET A 52 -0.25 -2.91 -0.59
CA MET A 52 0.64 -3.77 0.21
C MET A 52 1.18 -3.04 1.43
N PHE A 53 1.55 -1.77 1.27
CA PHE A 53 1.95 -0.93 2.40
C PHE A 53 0.78 -0.71 3.38
N LEU A 54 -0.41 -0.36 2.88
CA LEU A 54 -1.59 -0.15 3.72
C LEU A 54 -2.01 -1.42 4.46
N ARG A 55 -1.94 -2.59 3.81
CA ARG A 55 -2.22 -3.88 4.45
C ARG A 55 -1.30 -4.12 5.64
N GLU A 56 -0.01 -3.87 5.45
CA GLU A 56 0.99 -4.04 6.51
C GLU A 56 0.81 -3.01 7.63
N LEU A 57 0.43 -1.77 7.30
CA LEU A 57 0.13 -0.72 8.28
C LEU A 57 -1.13 -1.04 9.11
N MET A 58 -2.19 -1.48 8.44
CA MET A 58 -3.49 -1.74 9.07
C MET A 58 -3.53 -3.09 9.79
N LYS A 59 -2.56 -3.98 9.54
CA LYS A 59 -2.47 -5.32 10.12
C LYS A 59 -3.79 -6.09 10.01
N ILE A 60 -4.45 -5.97 8.86
CA ILE A 60 -5.75 -6.62 8.64
C ILE A 60 -5.53 -8.14 8.66
N ASP A 61 -6.15 -8.81 9.63
CA ASP A 61 -6.01 -10.26 9.86
C ASP A 61 -6.57 -11.10 8.69
N ASN A 62 -7.33 -10.51 7.76
CA ASN A 62 -7.94 -11.22 6.64
C ASN A 62 -7.59 -10.58 5.29
N GLN A 63 -6.80 -11.28 4.47
CA GLN A 63 -6.27 -10.75 3.21
C GLN A 63 -7.20 -10.90 1.99
N TYR A 64 -8.36 -11.53 2.15
CA TYR A 64 -9.25 -11.99 1.06
C TYR A 64 -10.71 -11.51 1.16
N LEU A 65 -11.00 -10.43 1.89
CA LEU A 65 -12.34 -9.80 1.88
C LEU A 65 -12.30 -8.46 1.15
#